data_AF-S7U0Z4-F1
#
_entry.id   AF-S7U0Z4-F1
#
_cell.length_a   1.000
_cell.length_b   1.000
_cell.length_c   1.000
_cell.angle_alpha   90.00
_cell.angle_beta   90.00
_cell.angle_gamma   90.00
#
_symmetry.space_group_name_H-M   'P 1'
#
loop_
_entity.id
_entity.type
_entity.pdbx_description
1 polymer ?
#
loop_
_entity_poly.entity_id
_entity_poly.type
_entity_poly.pdbx_seq_one_letter_code
_entity_poly.pdbx_strand_id
1 'polypeptide(L)'
;MHDSPDAHGAPRAERIPRLVALAWFFLSLGGLLLHLRLHPPSEALAHWVPFITALINTLVLPWLFLRRETAPWGCLAAWFTVILGSTAMAWTAAVSWQGPVTAQTVILKSTLPDILILWTKLPLAHVAVIAQRPEGPPKSQRGCRA
;
A
#
# COMPACT_ATOMS: atom_id res chain seq x y z
N MET A 1 30.18 -3.91 14.15
CA MET A 1 28.96 -4.76 14.15
C MET A 1 28.96 -5.48 12.80
N HIS A 2 29.28 -6.76 12.82
CA HIS A 2 29.58 -7.55 11.62
C HIS A 2 28.26 -8.07 11.05
N ASP A 3 27.80 -7.52 9.92
CA ASP A 3 26.63 -8.05 9.21
C ASP A 3 27.12 -9.28 8.42
N SER A 4 27.01 -10.46 9.04
CA SER A 4 27.34 -11.72 8.38
C SER A 4 26.31 -11.97 7.27
N PRO A 5 26.73 -12.10 6.00
CA PRO A 5 25.81 -12.42 4.92
C PRO A 5 25.22 -13.81 5.15
N ASP A 6 23.91 -13.87 5.33
CA ASP A 6 23.16 -15.13 5.36
C ASP A 6 23.32 -15.85 4.00
N ALA A 7 23.10 -17.17 3.99
CA ALA A 7 23.37 -18.15 2.93
C ALA A 7 22.79 -17.86 1.52
N HIS A 8 22.14 -16.70 1.30
CA HIS A 8 21.55 -16.24 0.05
C HIS A 8 22.07 -14.85 -0.41
N GLY A 9 23.23 -14.40 0.08
CA GLY A 9 24.10 -13.44 -0.63
C GLY A 9 23.68 -11.96 -0.68
N ALA A 10 22.47 -11.58 -0.28
CA ALA A 10 22.06 -10.17 -0.19
C ALA A 10 22.15 -9.64 1.25
N PRO A 11 22.72 -8.46 1.51
CA PRO A 11 22.73 -7.86 2.85
C PRO A 11 21.30 -7.64 3.36
N ARG A 12 21.09 -7.74 4.68
CA ARG A 12 19.75 -7.70 5.31
C ARG A 12 18.97 -6.43 4.93
N ALA A 13 19.68 -5.32 4.76
CA ALA A 13 19.16 -4.01 4.32
C ALA A 13 18.53 -4.01 2.92
N GLU A 14 18.94 -4.89 2.00
CA GLU A 14 18.36 -4.96 0.65
C GLU A 14 17.15 -5.88 0.54
N ARG A 15 16.98 -6.80 1.50
CA ARG A 15 15.88 -7.78 1.47
C ARG A 15 14.57 -7.19 1.97
N ILE A 16 14.61 -6.34 2.99
CA ILE A 16 13.41 -5.75 3.58
C ILE A 16 12.60 -4.94 2.54
N PRO A 17 13.17 -4.01 1.75
CA PRO A 17 12.40 -3.27 0.75
C PRO A 17 11.76 -4.17 -0.32
N ARG A 18 12.45 -5.25 -0.72
CA ARG A 18 11.93 -6.22 -1.70
C ARG A 18 10.74 -7.00 -1.13
N LEU A 19 10.84 -7.47 0.11
CA LEU A 19 9.75 -8.18 0.80
C LEU A 19 8.55 -7.26 1.02
N VAL A 20 8.78 -6.00 1.41
CA VAL A 20 7.72 -5.00 1.60
C VAL A 20 7.02 -4.69 0.28
N ALA A 21 7.78 -4.49 -0.81
CA ALA A 21 7.22 -4.29 -2.14
C ALA A 21 6.40 -5.50 -2.61
N LEU A 22 6.87 -6.72 -2.34
CA LEU A 22 6.15 -7.95 -2.68
C LEU A 22 4.85 -8.10 -1.85
N ALA A 23 4.91 -7.84 -0.55
CA ALA A 23 3.74 -7.83 0.32
C ALA A 23 2.71 -6.79 -0.15
N TRP A 24 3.17 -5.60 -0.53
CA TRP A 24 2.31 -4.55 -1.09
C TRP A 24 1.65 -5.00 -2.39
N PHE A 25 2.43 -5.61 -3.29
CA PHE A 25 1.95 -6.12 -4.57
C PHE A 25 0.82 -7.12 -4.36
N PHE A 26 1.01 -8.15 -3.54
CA PHE A 26 -0.02 -9.16 -3.30
C PHE A 26 -1.25 -8.61 -2.59
N LEU A 27 -1.06 -7.74 -1.60
CA LEU A 27 -2.18 -7.09 -0.90
C LEU A 27 -3.00 -6.22 -1.88
N SER A 28 -2.32 -5.47 -2.74
CA SER A 28 -2.99 -4.63 -3.75
C SER A 28 -3.59 -5.43 -4.88
N LEU A 29 -2.97 -6.53 -5.30
CA LEU A 29 -3.51 -7.46 -6.30
C LEU A 29 -4.80 -8.10 -5.79
N GLY A 30 -4.84 -8.53 -4.52
CA GLY A 30 -6.08 -9.01 -3.90
C GLY A 30 -7.19 -7.97 -3.96
N GLY A 31 -6.88 -6.71 -3.63
CA GLY A 31 -7.84 -5.60 -3.75
C GLY A 31 -8.28 -5.31 -5.19
N LEU A 32 -7.36 -5.39 -6.17
CA LEU A 32 -7.68 -5.23 -7.59
C LEU A 32 -8.63 -6.33 -8.07
N LEU A 33 -8.36 -7.59 -7.73
CA LEU A 33 -9.22 -8.72 -8.08
C LEU A 33 -10.60 -8.61 -7.42
N LEU A 34 -10.66 -8.11 -6.19
CA LEU A 34 -11.92 -7.84 -5.50
C LEU A 34 -12.72 -6.75 -6.25
N HIS A 35 -12.08 -5.66 -6.66
CA HIS A 35 -12.74 -4.63 -7.47
C HIS A 35 -13.20 -5.14 -8.83
N LEU A 36 -12.41 -5.96 -9.52
CA LEU A 36 -12.82 -6.56 -10.79
C LEU A 36 -14.03 -7.49 -10.64
N ARG A 37 -14.14 -8.17 -9.49
CA ARG A 37 -15.29 -9.04 -9.18
C ARG A 37 -16.54 -8.27 -8.82
N LEU A 38 -16.43 -7.19 -8.06
CA LEU A 38 -17.58 -6.42 -7.56
C LEU A 38 -18.01 -5.28 -8.49
N HIS A 39 -17.07 -4.69 -9.21
CA HIS A 39 -17.26 -3.52 -10.08
C HIS A 39 -16.49 -3.71 -11.39
N PRO A 40 -17.01 -4.52 -12.33
CA PRO A 40 -16.36 -4.71 -13.62
C PRO A 40 -16.29 -3.37 -14.38
N PRO A 41 -15.13 -2.97 -14.92
CA PRO A 41 -14.99 -1.70 -15.64
C PRO A 41 -15.79 -1.66 -16.95
N SER A 42 -16.24 -2.83 -17.44
CA SER A 42 -17.12 -2.94 -18.61
C SER A 42 -18.56 -2.51 -18.34
N GLU A 43 -19.00 -2.44 -17.08
CA GLU A 43 -20.40 -2.18 -16.74
C GLU A 43 -20.72 -0.69 -16.57
N ALA A 44 -19.78 0.10 -16.05
CA ALA A 44 -20.00 1.53 -15.82
C ALA A 44 -18.70 2.32 -15.85
N LEU A 45 -18.76 3.56 -16.36
CA LEU A 45 -17.62 4.47 -16.36
C LEU A 45 -17.11 4.77 -14.93
N ALA A 46 -18.03 4.83 -13.96
CA ALA A 46 -17.67 5.03 -12.55
C ALA A 46 -16.79 3.89 -11.98
N HIS A 47 -16.88 2.68 -12.53
CA HIS A 47 -16.06 1.53 -12.09
C HIS A 47 -14.59 1.63 -12.58
N TRP A 48 -14.29 2.52 -13.53
CA TRP A 48 -12.91 2.75 -13.96
C TRP A 48 -12.05 3.41 -12.89
N VAL A 49 -12.63 4.27 -12.06
CA VAL A 49 -11.90 4.97 -11.00
C VAL A 49 -11.29 3.99 -9.99
N PRO A 50 -12.04 3.06 -9.36
CA PRO A 50 -11.46 2.07 -8.46
C PRO A 50 -10.52 1.11 -9.19
N PHE A 51 -10.82 0.73 -10.44
CA PHE A 51 -9.95 -0.14 -11.23
C PHE A 51 -8.56 0.49 -11.48
N ILE A 52 -8.51 1.71 -12.02
CA ILE A 52 -7.25 2.42 -12.29
C ILE A 52 -6.49 2.67 -10.98
N THR A 53 -7.19 3.08 -9.92
CA THR A 53 -6.56 3.34 -8.62
C THR A 53 -5.95 2.06 -8.02
N ALA A 54 -6.65 0.93 -8.12
CA ALA A 54 -6.16 -0.38 -7.69
C ALA A 54 -4.99 -0.86 -8.56
N LEU A 55 -5.03 -0.61 -9.87
CA LEU A 55 -3.94 -0.94 -10.80
C LEU A 55 -2.65 -0.16 -10.48
N ILE A 56 -2.76 1.16 -10.26
CA ILE A 56 -1.64 2.01 -9.84
C ILE A 56 -1.08 1.51 -8.49
N ASN A 57 -1.96 1.20 -7.53
CA ASN A 57 -1.55 0.63 -6.24
C ASN A 57 -0.83 -0.71 -6.39
N THR A 58 -1.21 -1.52 -7.38
CA THR A 58 -0.65 -2.86 -7.58
C THR A 58 0.69 -2.81 -8.29
N LEU A 59 0.88 -1.94 -9.27
CA LEU A 59 2.08 -1.93 -10.11
C LEU A 59 3.06 -0.82 -9.75
N VAL A 60 2.56 0.41 -9.61
CA VAL A 60 3.41 1.60 -9.49
C VAL A 60 3.96 1.75 -8.08
N LEU A 61 3.14 1.53 -7.05
CA LEU A 61 3.57 1.72 -5.66
C LEU A 61 4.65 0.74 -5.20
N PRO A 62 4.56 -0.58 -5.46
CA PRO A 62 5.66 -1.50 -5.18
C PRO A 62 6.96 -1.07 -5.83
N TRP A 63 6.90 -0.62 -7.09
CA TRP A 63 8.08 -0.14 -7.81
C TRP A 63 8.67 1.12 -7.16
N LEU A 64 7.83 2.08 -6.73
CA LEU A 64 8.27 3.27 -5.99
C LEU A 64 8.99 2.89 -4.68
N PHE A 65 8.52 1.85 -3.98
CA PHE A 65 9.13 1.38 -2.73
C PHE A 65 10.47 0.68 -2.92
N LEU A 66 10.80 0.23 -4.12
CA LEU A 66 12.10 -0.39 -4.39
C LEU A 66 13.24 0.63 -4.51
N ARG A 67 12.95 1.92 -4.71
CA ARG A 67 13.98 2.96 -4.86
C ARG A 67 13.94 3.95 -3.70
N ARG A 68 15.12 4.30 -3.18
CA ARG A 68 15.28 5.24 -2.05
C ARG A 68 14.69 6.62 -2.32
N GLU A 69 14.93 7.13 -3.52
CA GLU A 69 14.50 8.47 -3.94
C GLU A 69 12.99 8.58 -4.09
N THR A 70 12.32 7.46 -4.37
CA THR A 70 10.88 7.45 -4.66
C THR A 70 10.02 6.84 -3.56
N ALA A 71 10.61 6.14 -2.59
CA ALA A 71 9.86 5.54 -1.49
C ALA A 71 9.03 6.57 -0.67
N PRO A 72 9.51 7.80 -0.38
CA PRO A 72 8.69 8.82 0.27
C PRO A 72 7.46 9.21 -0.56
N TRP A 73 7.63 9.34 -1.88
CA TRP A 73 6.52 9.63 -2.80
C TRP A 73 5.52 8.48 -2.86
N GLY A 74 6.00 7.23 -2.85
CA GLY A 74 5.16 6.05 -2.72
C GLY A 74 4.34 6.05 -1.42
N CYS A 75 4.93 6.51 -0.32
CA CYS A 75 4.24 6.63 0.97
C CYS A 75 3.16 7.71 0.95
N LEU A 76 3.43 8.88 0.36
CA LEU A 76 2.41 9.93 0.19
C LEU A 76 1.26 9.47 -0.71
N ALA A 77 1.57 8.79 -1.83
CA ALA A 77 0.57 8.22 -2.72
C ALA A 77 -0.27 7.13 -2.02
N ALA A 78 0.36 6.31 -1.18
CA ALA A 78 -0.32 5.34 -0.33
C ALA A 78 -1.34 6.02 0.59
N TRP A 79 -0.93 7.04 1.33
CA TRP A 79 -1.84 7.81 2.19
C TRP A 79 -3.02 8.39 1.41
N PHE A 80 -2.73 9.06 0.29
CA PHE A 80 -3.74 9.66 -0.56
C PHE A 80 -4.77 8.63 -1.04
N THR A 81 -4.31 7.49 -1.57
CA THR A 81 -5.20 6.46 -2.12
C THR A 81 -6.00 5.73 -1.03
N VAL A 82 -5.43 5.52 0.16
CA VAL A 82 -6.15 4.96 1.32
C VAL A 82 -7.26 5.88 1.79
N ILE A 83 -6.99 7.19 1.93
CA ILE A 83 -8.00 8.18 2.36
C ILE A 83 -9.12 8.28 1.32
N LEU A 84 -8.75 8.41 0.04
CA LEU A 84 -9.71 8.53 -1.06
C LEU A 84 -10.59 7.28 -1.16
N GLY A 85 -9.99 6.09 -1.14
CA GLY A 85 -10.71 4.82 -1.19
C GLY A 85 -11.62 4.63 0.01
N SER A 86 -11.14 4.94 1.22
CA SER A 86 -11.95 4.82 2.44
C SER A 86 -13.15 5.77 2.42
N THR A 87 -12.94 7.03 1.99
CA THR A 87 -14.01 8.03 1.91
C THR A 87 -15.04 7.63 0.86
N ALA A 88 -14.61 7.18 -0.32
CA ALA A 88 -15.50 6.71 -1.37
C ALA A 88 -16.34 5.51 -0.92
N MET A 89 -15.69 4.50 -0.31
CA MET A 89 -16.37 3.32 0.22
C MET A 89 -17.36 3.68 1.32
N ALA A 90 -16.96 4.52 2.28
CA ALA A 90 -17.83 4.98 3.36
C ALA A 90 -19.04 5.76 2.84
N TRP A 91 -18.84 6.65 1.86
CA TRP A 91 -19.92 7.38 1.20
C TRP A 91 -20.89 6.43 0.49
N THR A 92 -20.36 5.49 -0.31
CA THR A 92 -21.21 4.51 -0.99
C THR A 92 -22.00 3.66 0.00
N ALA A 93 -21.35 3.18 1.07
CA ALA A 93 -22.01 2.41 2.11
C ALA A 93 -23.13 3.20 2.80
N ALA A 94 -22.95 4.51 3.02
CA ALA A 94 -23.97 5.37 3.61
C ALA A 94 -25.18 5.60 2.68
N VAL A 95 -24.94 5.84 1.39
CA VAL A 95 -26.00 6.16 0.42
C VAL A 95 -26.74 4.90 -0.07
N SER A 96 -26.05 3.76 -0.17
CA SER A 96 -26.64 2.50 -0.64
C SER A 96 -27.16 1.61 0.49
N TRP A 97 -27.16 2.08 1.74
CA TRP A 97 -27.60 1.27 2.88
C TRP A 97 -29.08 0.97 2.80
N GLN A 98 -29.42 -0.31 2.67
CA GLN A 98 -30.80 -0.78 2.68
C GLN A 98 -30.94 -1.88 3.75
N GLY A 99 -31.60 -1.54 4.86
CA GLY A 99 -31.89 -2.48 5.94
C GLY A 99 -31.50 -1.97 7.34
N PRO A 100 -31.83 -2.74 8.39
CA PRO A 100 -31.55 -2.36 9.77
C PRO A 100 -30.04 -2.32 10.05
N VAL A 101 -29.61 -1.29 10.80
CA VAL A 101 -28.21 -1.16 11.24
C VAL A 101 -27.97 -2.07 12.43
N THR A 102 -27.38 -3.24 12.18
CA THR A 102 -26.94 -4.19 13.21
C THR A 102 -25.44 -4.43 13.12
N ALA A 103 -24.81 -4.86 14.22
CA ALA A 103 -23.37 -5.18 14.22
C ALA A 103 -23.02 -6.23 13.14
N GLN A 104 -23.87 -7.24 12.96
CA GLN A 104 -23.66 -8.28 11.96
C GLN A 104 -23.72 -7.73 10.53
N THR A 105 -24.68 -6.87 10.21
CA THR A 105 -24.77 -6.24 8.87
C THR A 105 -23.62 -5.29 8.61
N VAL A 106 -23.15 -4.57 9.63
CA VAL A 106 -21.98 -3.68 9.50
C VAL A 106 -20.70 -4.47 9.26
N ILE A 107 -20.52 -5.63 9.91
CA ILE A 107 -19.30 -6.42 9.74
C ILE A 107 -19.31 -7.24 8.44
N LEU A 108 -20.45 -7.82 8.05
CA LEU A 108 -20.51 -8.79 6.94
C LEU A 108 -21.05 -8.23 5.63
N LYS A 109 -21.75 -7.09 5.64
CA LYS A 109 -22.41 -6.52 4.47
C LYS A 109 -22.04 -5.06 4.17
N SER A 110 -21.21 -4.45 5.01
CA SER A 110 -20.66 -3.11 4.77
C SER A 110 -19.29 -3.19 4.11
N THR A 111 -18.79 -2.05 3.65
CA THR A 111 -17.40 -1.87 3.19
C THR A 111 -16.41 -1.73 4.36
N LEU A 112 -16.84 -1.88 5.62
CA LEU A 112 -15.98 -1.74 6.80
C LEU A 112 -14.78 -2.71 6.77
N PRO A 113 -14.94 -4.02 6.48
CA PRO A 113 -13.79 -4.92 6.40
C PRO A 113 -12.81 -4.52 5.29
N ASP A 114 -13.33 -4.08 4.14
CA ASP A 114 -12.52 -3.62 3.01
C ASP A 114 -11.71 -2.38 3.37
N ILE A 115 -12.31 -1.43 4.10
CA ILE A 115 -11.62 -0.27 4.67
C ILE A 115 -10.52 -0.74 5.61
N LEU A 116 -10.79 -1.62 6.56
CA LEU A 116 -9.76 -2.10 7.50
C LEU A 116 -8.58 -2.76 6.76
N ILE A 117 -8.84 -3.58 5.75
CA ILE A 117 -7.81 -4.19 4.89
C ILE A 117 -7.02 -3.10 4.17
N LEU A 118 -7.69 -2.10 3.60
CA LEU A 118 -7.04 -0.98 2.91
C LEU A 118 -6.10 -0.20 3.84
N TRP A 119 -6.49 0.02 5.10
CA TRP A 119 -5.67 0.73 6.08
C TRP A 119 -4.40 -0.01 6.49
N THR A 120 -4.33 -1.34 6.33
CA THR A 120 -3.09 -2.11 6.58
C THR A 120 -1.95 -1.73 5.63
N LYS A 121 -2.25 -1.04 4.52
CA LYS A 121 -1.24 -0.48 3.61
C LYS A 121 -0.41 0.63 4.25
N LEU A 122 -0.96 1.44 5.15
CA LEU A 122 -0.23 2.57 5.74
C LEU A 122 1.01 2.16 6.56
N PRO A 123 0.93 1.20 7.51
CA PRO A 123 2.13 0.75 8.20
C PRO A 123 3.13 0.11 7.24
N LEU A 124 2.67 -0.59 6.20
CA LEU A 124 3.55 -1.18 5.19
C LEU A 124 4.31 -0.12 4.38
N ALA A 125 3.65 0.98 4.00
CA ALA A 125 4.29 2.14 3.36
C ALA A 125 5.32 2.80 4.28
N HIS A 126 5.02 2.90 5.58
CA HIS A 126 5.94 3.49 6.55
C HIS A 126 7.20 2.63 6.71
N VAL A 127 7.05 1.30 6.81
CA VAL A 127 8.18 0.37 6.84
C VAL A 127 9.01 0.46 5.55
N ALA A 128 8.38 0.62 4.38
CA ALA A 128 9.08 0.80 3.11
C ALA A 128 10.02 2.02 3.14
N VAL A 129 9.56 3.15 3.68
CA VAL A 129 10.38 4.37 3.80
C VAL A 129 11.52 4.18 4.80
N ILE A 130 11.25 3.59 5.96
CA ILE A 130 12.29 3.33 6.97
C ILE A 130 13.37 2.41 6.42
N ALA A 131 12.98 1.32 5.74
CA ALA A 131 13.91 0.35 5.17
C ALA A 131 14.82 0.95 4.08
N GLN A 132 14.43 2.09 3.51
CA GLN A 132 15.20 2.80 2.48
C GLN A 132 16.09 3.92 3.05
N ARG A 133 16.02 4.22 4.35
CA ARG A 133 16.90 5.22 4.97
C ARG A 133 18.36 4.74 4.94
N PRO A 134 19.32 5.61 4.56
CA PRO A 134 20.72 5.23 4.59
C PRO A 134 21.18 4.98 6.04
N GLU A 135 21.80 3.83 6.28
CA GLU A 135 22.57 3.60 7.50
C GLU A 135 23.92 4.32 7.37
N GLY A 136 24.14 5.33 8.20
CA GLY A 136 25.41 6.04 8.30
C GLY A 136 25.35 7.53 8.00
N PRO A 137 26.42 8.27 8.34
CA PRO A 137 26.44 9.72 8.22
C PRO A 137 26.21 10.14 6.75
N PRO A 138 25.50 11.27 6.54
CA PRO A 138 25.30 11.85 5.22
C PRO A 138 26.60 11.90 4.42
N LYS A 139 26.56 11.76 3.10
CA LYS A 139 27.76 11.88 2.24
C LYS A 139 28.55 13.18 2.53
N SER A 140 27.87 14.25 2.93
CA SER A 140 28.49 15.53 3.33
C SER A 140 29.39 15.45 4.58
N GLN A 141 29.28 14.39 5.40
CA GLN A 141 30.08 14.19 6.60
C GLN A 141 31.20 13.13 6.43
N ARG A 142 31.34 12.53 5.23
CA ARG A 142 32.41 11.53 4.97
C ARG A 142 33.76 12.16 4.61
N GLY A 143 33.81 13.49 4.43
CA GLY A 143 35.01 14.22 3.95
C GLY A 143 35.83 14.93 5.02
N CYS A 144 35.38 15.03 6.28
CA CYS A 144 36.14 15.70 7.34
C CYS A 144 36.79 14.66 8.26
N ARG A 145 37.84 14.00 7.76
CA ARG A 145 38.88 13.42 8.60
C ARG A 145 40.17 14.18 8.29
N ALA A 146 40.42 15.22 9.08
CA ALA A 146 41.74 15.83 9.22
C ALA A 146 42.59 14.97 10.17
#